data_AF-J3AFC5-F1
#
_entry.id   AF-J3AFC5-F1
#
_cell.length_a   1.000
_cell.length_b   1.000
_cell.length_c   1.000
_cell.angle_alpha   90.00
_cell.angle_beta   90.00
_cell.angle_gamma   90.00
#
_symmetry.space_group_name_H-M   'P 1'
#
loop_
_entity.id
_entity.type
_entity.pdbx_description
1 polymer ?
#
loop_
_entity_poly.entity_id
_entity_poly.type
_entity_poly.pdbx_seq_one_letter_code
_entity_poly.pdbx_strand_id
1 'polypeptide(L)' 'MPSQLDHLDEAERLERQAEIAESDHAREALRRMAQTSRLSAALVGMLEASREERAD' A
#
# COMPACT_ATOMS: atom_id res chain seq x y z
N MET A 1 1.19 -7.28 12.87
CA MET A 1 1.31 -6.15 11.91
C MET A 1 0.99 -6.71 10.55
N PRO A 2 0.24 -5.98 9.70
CA PRO A 2 0.05 -6.38 8.29
C PRO A 2 1.41 -6.58 7.63
N SER A 3 1.48 -7.52 6.69
CA SER A 3 2.68 -7.81 5.90
C SER A 3 2.91 -6.76 4.81
N GLN A 4 4.09 -6.76 4.20
CA GLN A 4 4.34 -5.96 2.99
C GLN A 4 3.28 -6.24 1.91
N LEU A 5 2.91 -7.50 1.70
CA LEU A 5 1.95 -7.92 0.68
C LEU A 5 0.55 -7.38 0.94
N ASP A 6 0.09 -7.40 2.20
CA ASP A 6 -1.23 -6.84 2.56
C ASP A 6 -1.33 -5.36 2.16
N HIS A 7 -0.25 -4.60 2.33
CA HIS A 7 -0.20 -3.19 1.96
C HIS A 7 -0.15 -2.96 0.43
N LEU A 8 0.43 -3.89 -0.34
CA LEU A 8 0.42 -3.84 -1.80
C LEU A 8 -0.98 -4.16 -2.34
N ASP A 9 -1.62 -5.20 -1.83
CA ASP A 9 -2.99 -5.59 -2.22
C ASP A 9 -4.00 -4.48 -1.93
N GLU A 10 -3.86 -3.83 -0.77
CA GLU A 10 -4.65 -2.65 -0.40
C GLU A 10 -4.44 -1.50 -1.39
N ALA A 11 -3.19 -1.20 -1.76
CA ALA A 11 -2.88 -0.14 -2.71
C ALA A 11 -3.53 -0.39 -4.08
N GLU A 12 -3.41 -1.61 -4.61
CA GLU A 12 -4.04 -1.97 -5.87
C GLU A 12 -5.56 -1.87 -5.80
N ARG A 13 -6.17 -2.30 -4.68
CA ARG A 13 -7.62 -2.19 -4.51
C ARG A 13 -8.06 -0.73 -4.54
N LEU A 14 -7.34 0.16 -3.87
CA LEU A 14 -7.64 1.59 -3.83
C LEU A 14 -7.46 2.25 -5.21
N GLU A 15 -6.45 1.84 -5.99
CA GLU A 15 -6.25 2.29 -7.38
C GLU A 15 -7.41 1.85 -8.28
N ARG A 16 -7.81 0.58 -8.22
CA ARG A 16 -8.98 0.07 -8.96
C ARG A 16 -10.27 0.80 -8.57
N GLN A 17 -10.44 1.13 -7.29
CA GLN A 17 -11.57 1.95 -6.83
C GLN A 17 -11.52 3.37 -7.39
N ALA A 18 -10.33 3.98 -7.48
CA ALA A 18 -10.17 5.32 -8.01
C ALA A 18 -10.53 5.40 -9.51
N GLU A 19 -10.22 4.35 -10.28
CA GLU A 19 -10.56 4.26 -11.71
C GLU A 19 -12.07 4.34 -11.97
N ILE A 20 -12.87 3.72 -11.10
CA ILE A 20 -14.34 3.68 -11.23
C ILE A 20 -15.07 4.73 -10.41
N ALA A 21 -14.35 5.54 -9.62
CA ALA A 21 -14.95 6.57 -8.80
C ALA A 21 -15.54 7.69 -9.66
N GLU A 22 -16.81 8.02 -9.45
CA GLU A 22 -17.52 9.05 -10.21
C GLU A 22 -17.13 10.48 -9.78
N SER A 23 -16.78 10.67 -8.51
CA SER A 23 -16.39 11.97 -7.95
C SER A 23 -14.89 12.19 -8.02
N ASP A 24 -14.48 13.35 -8.52
CA ASP A 24 -13.07 13.78 -8.54
C ASP A 24 -12.44 13.80 -7.15
N HIS A 25 -13.21 14.23 -6.14
CA HIS A 25 -12.76 14.24 -4.76
C HIS A 25 -12.53 12.82 -4.22
N ALA A 26 -13.45 11.90 -4.52
CA ALA A 26 -13.31 10.50 -4.12
C ALA A 26 -12.11 9.85 -4.82
N ARG A 27 -11.93 10.11 -6.12
CA ARG A 27 -10.79 9.61 -6.90
C ARG A 27 -9.46 10.08 -6.31
N GLU A 28 -9.36 11.37 -5.98
CA GLU A 28 -8.15 11.94 -5.37
C GLU A 28 -7.87 11.36 -3.98
N ALA A 29 -8.91 11.22 -3.14
CA ALA A 29 -8.76 10.59 -1.83
C ALA A 29 -8.26 9.14 -1.94
N LEU A 30 -8.86 8.34 -2.83
CA LEU A 30 -8.45 6.96 -3.07
C LEU A 30 -7.01 6.84 -3.57
N ARG A 31 -6.58 7.74 -4.49
CA ARG A 31 -5.19 7.79 -4.96
C ARG A 31 -4.20 8.11 -3.85
N ARG A 32 -4.53 9.06 -2.96
CA ARG A 32 -3.68 9.37 -1.80
C ARG A 32 -3.58 8.19 -0.84
N MET A 33 -4.70 7.52 -0.58
CA MET A 33 -4.71 6.32 0.25
C MET A 33 -3.86 5.20 -0.37
N ALA A 34 -3.98 4.97 -1.67
CA ALA A 34 -3.17 3.98 -2.38
C ALA A 34 -1.67 4.30 -2.27
N GLN A 35 -1.30 5.57 -2.48
CA GLN A 35 0.08 6.03 -2.32
C GLN A 35 0.59 5.80 -0.89
N THR A 36 -0.19 6.12 0.13
CA THR A 36 0.16 5.84 1.53
C THR A 36 0.37 4.35 1.76
N SER A 37 -0.51 3.50 1.22
CA SER A 37 -0.37 2.05 1.37
C SER A 37 0.89 1.50 0.69
N ARG A 38 1.26 2.00 -0.51
CA ARG A 38 2.54 1.65 -1.15
C ARG A 38 3.75 2.06 -0.32
N LEU A 39 3.72 3.24 0.30
CA LEU A 39 4.79 3.70 1.20
C LEU A 39 4.87 2.80 2.43
N SER A 40 3.75 2.41 3.02
CA SER A 40 3.71 1.43 4.11
C SER A 40 4.29 0.08 3.68
N ALA A 41 3.94 -0.42 2.49
CA ALA A 41 4.51 -1.65 1.95
C ALA A 41 6.04 -1.57 1.82
N ALA A 42 6.58 -0.46 1.30
CA ALA A 42 8.02 -0.26 1.19
C ALA A 42 8.70 -0.28 2.56
N LEU A 43 8.15 0.43 3.55
CA LEU A 43 8.68 0.48 4.91
C LEU A 43 8.62 -0.89 5.60
N VAL A 44 7.51 -1.60 5.47
CA VAL A 44 7.34 -2.95 6.05
C VAL A 44 8.30 -3.93 5.38
N GLY A 45 8.43 -3.92 4.05
CA GLY A 45 9.37 -4.77 3.33
C GLY A 45 10.82 -4.54 3.76
N MET A 46 11.24 -3.29 3.97
CA MET A 46 12.58 -2.98 4.51
C MET A 46 12.78 -3.55 5.92
N LEU A 47 11.75 -3.48 6.76
CA LEU A 47 11.79 -4.03 8.12
C LEU A 47 11.80 -5.56 8.14
N GLU A 48 11.04 -6.20 7.24
CA GLU A 48 11.00 -7.66 7.06
C GLU A 48 12.36 -8.17 6.57
N ALA A 49 12.92 -7.58 5.51
CA ALA A 49 14.25 -7.92 5.01
C ALA A 49 15.35 -7.74 6.07
N SER A 50 15.31 -6.65 6.84
CA SER A 50 16.27 -6.42 7.94
C SER A 50 16.18 -7.46 9.07
N ARG A 51 15.04 -8.16 9.21
CA ARG A 51 14.88 -9.24 10.20
C ARG A 51 15.35 -10.57 9.65
N GLU A 52 15.11 -10.85 8.37
CA GLU A 52 15.63 -12.03 7.67
C GLU A 52 17.16 -12.03 7.68
N GLU A 53 17.80 -10.91 7.34
CA GLU A 53 19.27 -10.76 7.38
C GLU A 53 19.89 -10.97 8.78
N ARG A 54 19.11 -10.84 9.86
CA ARG A 54 19.58 -11.08 11.24
C ARG A 54 19.33 -12.52 11.72
N ALA A 55 18.52 -13.28 10.99
CA ALA A 55 18.19 -14.66 11.32
C ALA A 55 19.14 -15.68 10.67
N ASP A 56 19.89 -15.25 9.64
CA ASP A 56 21.02 -15.97 9.03
C ASP A 56 22.36 -15.68 9.73
#